data_AF-A0A1M5VGX3-F1
#
_entry.id   AF-A0A1M5VGX3-F1
#
_cell.length_a   1.000
_cell.length_b   1.000
_cell.length_c   1.000
_cell.angle_alpha   90.00
_cell.angle_beta   90.00
_cell.angle_gamma   90.00
#
_symmetry.space_group_name_H-M   'P 1'
#
loop_
_entity.id
_entity.type
_entity.pdbx_description
1 polymer ?
#
loop_
_entity_poly.entity_id
_entity_poly.type
_entity_poly.pdbx_seq_one_letter_code
_entity_poly.pdbx_strand_id
1 'polypeptide(L)' 'MVLKALAIELYRAQQTVHALEDRLRSCSLNEQDDLRRKLQTARVERDQLRRLIEARKDPLPFRRTFK' A
#
# COMPACT_ATOMS: atom_id res chain seq x y z
N MET A 1 8.10 9.63 -12.77
CA MET A 1 8.22 8.97 -11.43
C MET A 1 9.08 7.71 -11.54
N VAL A 2 10.19 7.64 -10.81
CA VAL A 2 11.15 6.52 -10.84
C VAL A 2 10.66 5.39 -9.90
N LEU A 3 10.84 4.12 -10.28
CA LEU A 3 10.43 2.93 -9.49
C LEU A 3 10.88 2.98 -8.01
N LYS A 4 12.05 3.60 -7.74
CA LYS A 4 12.57 3.82 -6.38
C LYS A 4 11.63 4.68 -5.51
N ALA A 5 10.99 5.71 -6.07
CA ALA A 5 10.08 6.56 -5.33
C ALA A 5 8.84 5.78 -4.86
N LEU A 6 8.26 4.96 -5.75
CA LEU A 6 7.14 4.08 -5.39
C LEU A 6 7.52 3.06 -4.32
N ALA A 7 8.74 2.52 -4.37
CA ALA A 7 9.21 1.59 -3.34
C ALA A 7 9.33 2.26 -1.96
N ILE A 8 9.79 3.51 -1.91
CA ILE A 8 9.83 4.30 -0.67
C ILE A 8 8.42 4.59 -0.16
N GLU A 9 7.50 4.96 -1.04
CA GLU A 9 6.10 5.19 -0.69
C GLU A 9 5.44 3.91 -0.17
N LEU A 10 5.67 2.76 -0.82
CA LEU A 10 5.17 1.47 -0.37
C LEU A 10 5.70 1.13 1.04
N TYR A 11 6.99 1.37 1.28
CA TYR A 11 7.59 1.15 2.59
C TYR A 11 6.95 2.02 3.67
N ARG A 12 6.71 3.30 3.38
CA ARG A 12 6.00 4.20 4.31
C ARG A 12 4.58 3.74 4.58
N ALA A 13 3.84 3.34 3.54
CA ALA A 13 2.48 2.81 3.69
C ALA A 13 2.46 1.53 4.55
N GLN A 14 3.46 0.65 4.39
CA GLN A 14 3.63 -0.54 5.23
C GLN A 14 3.89 -0.17 6.71
N GLN A 15 4.77 0.81 6.96
CA GLN A 15 5.02 1.29 8.32
C GLN A 15 3.76 1.87 8.97
N THR A 16 2.96 2.65 8.22
CA THR A 16 1.70 3.20 8.71
C THR A 16 0.70 2.10 9.07
N VAL A 17 0.55 1.09 8.22
CA VAL A 17 -0.30 -0.08 8.50
C VAL A 17 0.14 -0.77 9.78
N HIS A 18 1.44 -1.01 9.93
CA HIS A 18 1.98 -1.68 11.12
C HIS A 18 1.74 -0.87 12.40
N ALA A 19 2.03 0.44 12.37
CA ALA A 19 1.78 1.32 13.51
C ALA A 19 0.30 1.41 13.89
N LEU A 20 -0.61 1.40 12.90
CA LEU A 20 -2.05 1.37 13.14
C LEU A 20 -2.49 0.02 13.72
N GLU A 21 -1.94 -1.10 13.25
CA GLU A 21 -2.23 -2.44 13.80
C GLU A 21 -1.78 -2.56 15.26
N ASP A 22 -0.59 -2.08 15.59
CA ASP A 22 -0.08 -2.08 16.96
C ASP A 22 -0.95 -1.21 17.87
N ARG A 23 -1.33 -0.03 17.40
CA ARG A 23 -2.21 0.88 18.15
C ARG A 23 -3.60 0.29 18.36
N LEU A 24 -4.11 -0.48 17.39
CA LEU A 24 -5.40 -1.16 17.48
C LEU A 24 -5.40 -2.29 18.52
N ARG A 25 -4.24 -2.93 18.73
CA ARG A 25 -4.07 -3.96 19.77
C ARG A 25 -4.04 -3.36 21.18
N SER A 26 -3.57 -2.11 21.32
CA SER A 26 -3.43 -1.44 22.61
C SER A 26 -4.56 -0.45 22.96
N CYS A 27 -5.42 -0.08 22.01
CA CYS A 27 -6.44 0.95 22.23
C CYS A 27 -7.72 0.42 22.89
N SER A 28 -8.46 1.35 23.50
CA SER A 28 -9.78 1.10 24.06
C SER A 28 -10.84 0.86 22.97
N LEU A 29 -11.95 0.19 23.32
CA LEU A 29 -13.04 -0.15 22.39
C LEU A 29 -13.62 1.08 21.65
N ASN A 30 -13.66 2.24 22.30
CA ASN A 30 -14.17 3.47 21.69
C ASN A 30 -13.28 4.03 20.57
N GLU A 31 -11.98 3.74 20.60
CA GLU A 31 -11.02 4.21 19.58
C GLU A 31 -10.77 3.17 18.49
N GLN A 32 -11.20 1.92 18.71
CA GLN A 32 -10.99 0.83 17.77
C GLN A 32 -11.68 1.07 16.43
N ASP A 33 -12.90 1.60 16.42
CA ASP A 33 -13.63 1.78 15.16
C ASP A 33 -12.98 2.82 14.24
N ASP A 34 -12.51 3.93 14.79
CA ASP A 34 -11.77 4.93 14.03
C ASP A 34 -10.41 4.41 13.57
N LEU A 35 -9.71 3.66 14.41
CA LEU A 35 -8.44 3.02 14.04
C LEU A 35 -8.63 1.94 12.97
N ARG A 36 -9.73 1.17 13.02
CA ARG A 36 -10.09 0.18 11.98
C ARG A 36 -10.36 0.86 10.64
N ARG A 37 -11.09 1.97 10.62
CA ARG A 37 -11.33 2.75 9.40
C ARG A 37 -10.02 3.28 8.80
N LYS A 38 -9.16 3.88 9.63
CA LYS A 38 -7.83 4.36 9.21
C LYS A 38 -6.96 3.23 8.69
N LEU A 39 -6.96 2.08 9.37
CA LEU A 39 -6.21 0.90 8.96
C LEU A 39 -6.70 0.37 7.61
N GLN A 40 -8.01 0.35 7.38
CA GLN A 40 -8.57 -0.08 6.11
C GLN A 40 -8.12 0.82 4.96
N THR A 41 -8.15 2.14 5.15
CA THR A 41 -7.65 3.09 4.15
C THR A 41 -6.16 2.88 3.87
N ALA A 42 -5.33 2.76 4.91
CA ALA A 42 -3.89 2.54 4.75
C ALA A 42 -3.56 1.21 4.04
N ARG A 43 -4.35 0.16 4.26
CA ARG A 43 -4.21 -1.12 3.54
C ARG A 43 -4.54 -0.97 2.05
N VAL A 44 -5.59 -0.25 1.72
CA VAL A 44 -5.96 0.03 0.31
C VAL A 44 -4.84 0.79 -0.40
N GLU A 45 -4.28 1.81 0.24
CA GLU A 45 -3.17 2.60 -0.31
C GLU A 45 -1.91 1.74 -0.54
N ARG A 46 -1.52 0.94 0.46
CA ARG A 46 -0.43 -0.03 0.32
C ARG A 46 -0.65 -0.97 -0.86
N ASP A 47 -1.86 -1.50 -1.02
CA ASP A 47 -2.18 -2.45 -2.07
C ASP A 47 -2.17 -1.79 -3.46
N GLN A 48 -2.61 -0.54 -3.57
CA GLN A 48 -2.48 0.24 -4.80
C GLN A 48 -1.01 0.47 -5.18
N LEU A 49 -0.17 0.89 -4.23
CA LEU A 49 1.26 1.10 -4.46
C LEU A 49 1.96 -0.19 -4.88
N ARG A 50 1.61 -1.32 -4.25
CA ARG A 50 2.11 -2.64 -4.64
C ARG A 50 1.72 -2.98 -6.08
N ARG A 51 0.45 -2.80 -6.45
CA ARG A 51 -0.02 -3.05 -7.84
C ARG A 51 0.71 -2.16 -8.85
N LEU A 52 0.95 -0.89 -8.54
CA LEU A 52 1.68 0.03 -9.41
C LEU A 52 3.14 -0.38 -9.61
N ILE A 53 3.79 -0.90 -8.56
CA ILE A 53 5.15 -1.43 -8.65
C ILE A 53 5.17 -2.68 -9.52
N GLU A 54 4.28 -3.64 -9.29
CA GLU A 54 4.20 -4.87 -10.09
C GLU A 54 3.89 -4.58 -11.56
N ALA A 55 2.93 -3.70 -11.85
CA ALA A 55 2.60 -3.27 -13.21
C ALA A 55 3.76 -2.56 -13.94
N ARG A 56 4.75 -2.04 -13.21
CA ARG A 56 5.97 -1.45 -13.79
C ARG A 56 7.13 -2.43 -13.91
N LYS A 57 7.14 -3.49 -13.09
CA LYS A 57 8.12 -4.57 -13.18
C LYS A 57 7.85 -5.46 -14.40
N ASP A 58 6.60 -5.65 -14.75
CA ASP A 58 6.19 -6.36 -15.96
C ASP A 58 6.05 -5.37 -17.14
N PRO A 59 7.01 -5.28 -18.07
CA PRO A 59 6.69 -4.77 -19.39
C PRO A 59 5.74 -5.78 -20.03
N LEU A 60 4.45 -5.42 -20.14
CA LEU A 60 3.43 -6.20 -20.87
C LEU A 60 4.04 -6.82 -22.15
N PRO A 61 4.05 -8.16 -22.32
CA PRO A 61 4.64 -8.81 -23.48
C PRO A 61 3.88 -8.56 -24.80
N PHE A 62 2.81 -7.74 -24.79
CA PHE A 62 1.90 -7.53 -25.92
C PHE A 62 2.00 -6.15 -26.59
N ARG A 63 3.13 -5.45 -26.45
CA ARG A 63 3.55 -4.46 -27.47
C ARG A 63 4.55 -5.09 -28.45
N ARG A 64 4.21 -6.26 -29.00
CA ARG A 64 4.73 -6.65 -30.32
C ARG A 64 3.77 -6.07 -31.34
N THR A 65 4.11 -4.88 -31.83
CA THR A 65 3.57 -4.36 -33.09
C THR A 65 3.92 -5.41 -34.15
N PHE A 66 2.97 -6.26 -34.53
CA PHE A 66 3.09 -7.01 -35.76
C PHE A 66 2.95 -5.99 -36.90
N LYS A 67 4.00 -5.94 -37.72
CA LYS A 67 4.10 -5.14 -38.94
C LYS A 67 3.34 -5.83 -40.06
#